data_AF-A0A0N1E4Q9-F1
#
_entry.id   AF-A0A0N1E4Q9-F1
#
_cell.length_a   1.000
_cell.length_b   1.000
_cell.length_c   1.000
_cell.angle_alpha   90.00
_cell.angle_beta   90.00
_cell.angle_gamma   90.00
#
_symmetry.space_group_name_H-M   'P 1'
#
loop_
_entity.id
_entity.type
_entity.pdbx_description
1 polymer ?
#
loop_
_entity_poly.entity_id
_entity_poly.type
_entity_poly.pdbx_seq_one_letter_code
_entity_poly.pdbx_strand_id
1 'polypeptide(L)'
;MKIILFVSFILVISCSFYKFHVRNIDPSNTYEILKIDSTKNMYLIQIRNSNIRELVLSEKNCTLKLKNKIMVGQKYPLKIDPIDAYFNDDDFQKFGFNVEDVDVKPLTEGTVYTSDSLCGLYISE
;
A
#
# COMPACT_ATOMS: atom_id res chain seq x y z
N MET A 1 45.98 25.04 24.00
CA MET A 1 45.52 24.75 22.62
C MET A 1 45.30 23.23 22.47
N LYS A 2 44.22 22.69 23.06
CA LYS A 2 43.96 21.23 23.21
C LYS A 2 42.51 20.82 22.87
N ILE A 3 41.74 21.71 22.23
CA ILE A 3 40.29 21.52 22.04
C ILE A 3 39.93 21.01 20.63
N ILE A 4 40.86 21.10 19.68
CA ILE A 4 40.55 20.84 18.26
C ILE A 4 40.57 19.33 17.89
N LEU A 5 41.13 18.46 18.73
CA LEU A 5 41.27 17.03 18.41
C LEU A 5 40.09 16.13 18.82
N PHE A 6 39.08 16.66 19.52
CA PHE A 6 37.96 15.83 20.02
C PHE A 6 36.73 15.83 19.11
N VAL A 7 36.63 16.76 18.15
CA VAL A 7 35.45 16.88 17.29
C VAL A 7 35.49 15.91 16.11
N SER A 8 36.67 15.42 15.73
CA SER A 8 36.85 14.50 14.60
C SER A 8 36.56 13.03 14.90
N PHE A 9 36.39 12.62 16.17
CA PHE A 9 36.09 11.22 16.51
C PHE A 9 34.59 10.90 16.57
N ILE A 10 33.71 11.91 16.72
CA ILE A 10 32.25 11.70 16.79
C ILE A 10 31.65 11.49 15.39
N LEU A 11 32.31 11.97 14.33
CA LEU A 11 31.82 11.85 12.95
C LEU A 11 31.98 10.44 12.33
N VAL A 12 32.68 9.52 13.00
CA VAL A 12 33.01 8.20 12.41
C VAL A 12 32.14 7.05 12.94
N ILE A 13 31.29 7.27 13.96
CA ILE A 13 30.53 6.18 14.62
C ILE A 13 29.07 6.05 14.14
N SER A 14 28.52 7.00 13.37
CA SER A 14 27.09 6.98 13.00
C SER A 14 26.77 6.44 11.61
N CYS A 15 27.70 5.78 10.91
CA CYS A 15 27.43 5.09 9.64
C CYS A 15 27.36 3.56 9.78
N SER A 16 27.10 3.03 10.97
CA SER A 16 26.81 1.61 11.16
C SER A 16 25.43 1.46 11.75
N PHE A 17 24.64 0.53 11.19
CA PHE A 17 23.23 0.26 11.47
C PHE A 17 22.20 1.12 10.72
N TYR A 18 22.23 1.09 9.39
CA TYR A 18 21.05 0.66 8.64
C TYR A 18 21.56 0.05 7.33
N LYS A 19 21.86 -1.25 7.34
CA LYS A 19 21.70 -2.06 6.13
C LYS A 19 20.21 -1.99 5.81
N PHE A 20 19.81 -0.95 5.08
CA PHE A 20 18.55 -0.97 4.37
C PHE A 20 18.64 -2.20 3.50
N HIS A 21 17.91 -3.24 3.90
CA HIS A 21 17.68 -4.41 3.10
C HIS A 21 16.81 -3.92 1.95
N VAL A 22 17.44 -3.26 0.97
CA VAL A 22 16.82 -2.98 -0.32
C VAL A 22 16.69 -4.36 -0.95
N ARG A 23 15.61 -5.07 -0.59
CA ARG A 23 15.04 -6.07 -1.49
C ARG A 23 14.92 -5.33 -2.82
N ASN A 24 15.48 -5.91 -3.88
CA ASN A 24 15.27 -5.44 -5.24
C ASN A 24 13.76 -5.34 -5.45
N ILE A 25 13.21 -4.17 -5.21
CA ILE A 25 11.85 -3.82 -5.57
C ILE A 25 11.95 -3.59 -7.06
N ASP A 26 11.46 -4.56 -7.83
CA ASP A 26 11.29 -4.37 -9.26
C ASP A 26 10.49 -3.08 -9.46
N PRO A 27 11.01 -2.07 -10.21
CA PRO A 27 10.26 -0.85 -10.50
C PRO A 27 8.90 -1.14 -11.16
N SER A 28 8.71 -2.34 -11.73
CA SER A 28 7.42 -2.82 -12.21
C SER A 28 6.34 -2.93 -11.12
N ASN A 29 6.70 -2.96 -9.85
CA ASN A 29 5.76 -3.17 -8.73
C ASN A 29 5.51 -1.89 -7.92
N THR A 30 5.78 -0.73 -8.52
CA THR A 30 5.45 0.56 -7.91
C THR A 30 4.10 1.05 -8.41
N TYR A 31 3.17 1.22 -7.48
CA TYR A 31 1.80 1.63 -7.78
C TYR A 31 1.49 2.96 -7.10
N GLU A 32 0.84 3.85 -7.84
CA GLU A 32 0.26 5.08 -7.32
C GLU A 32 -1.13 4.80 -6.73
N ILE A 33 -1.41 5.33 -5.55
CA ILE A 33 -2.72 5.21 -4.92
C ILE A 33 -3.61 6.34 -5.41
N LEU A 34 -4.68 6.01 -6.13
CA LEU A 34 -5.60 7.00 -6.71
C LEU A 34 -6.75 7.34 -5.77
N LYS A 35 -7.29 6.33 -5.08
CA LYS A 35 -8.43 6.46 -4.18
C LYS A 35 -8.38 5.35 -3.14
N ILE A 36 -8.86 5.64 -1.94
CA ILE A 36 -9.07 4.66 -0.89
C ILE A 36 -10.48 4.84 -0.35
N ASP A 37 -11.32 3.85 -0.60
CA ASP A 37 -12.64 3.72 0.02
C ASP A 37 -12.56 2.71 1.15
N SER A 38 -13.45 2.82 2.14
CA SER A 38 -13.39 1.93 3.30
C SER A 38 -14.76 1.60 3.89
N THR A 39 -14.89 0.37 4.36
CA THR A 39 -16.05 -0.10 5.13
C THR A 39 -15.62 -0.38 6.57
N LYS A 40 -16.46 -1.01 7.38
CA LYS A 40 -16.10 -1.34 8.77
C LYS A 40 -14.83 -2.20 8.87
N ASN A 41 -14.64 -3.14 7.94
CA ASN A 41 -13.60 -4.17 8.04
C ASN A 41 -12.61 -4.18 6.87
N MET A 42 -12.90 -3.49 5.77
CA MET A 42 -12.12 -3.58 4.53
C MET A 42 -11.75 -2.19 3.99
N TYR A 43 -10.68 -2.16 3.21
CA TYR A 43 -10.31 -1.09 2.29
C TYR A 43 -10.49 -1.57 0.85
N LEU A 44 -11.00 -0.68 0.00
CA LEU A 44 -10.98 -0.83 -1.44
C LEU A 44 -10.08 0.27 -2.00
N ILE A 45 -8.98 -0.12 -2.62
CA ILE A 45 -7.90 0.78 -2.98
C ILE A 45 -7.76 0.76 -4.50
N GLN A 46 -7.95 1.91 -5.13
CA GLN A 46 -7.69 2.09 -6.54
C GLN A 46 -6.20 2.39 -6.73
N ILE A 47 -5.53 1.58 -7.53
CA ILE A 47 -4.11 1.73 -7.80
C ILE A 47 -3.85 1.91 -9.29
N ARG A 48 -2.75 2.59 -9.61
CA ARG A 48 -2.29 2.77 -10.99
C ARG A 48 -0.81 2.44 -11.14
N ASN A 49 -0.50 1.66 -12.17
CA ASN A 49 0.86 1.52 -12.66
C ASN A 49 0.89 1.76 -14.17
N SER A 50 1.56 2.83 -14.58
CA SER A 50 1.65 3.27 -15.98
C SER A 50 0.27 3.39 -16.62
N ASN A 51 -0.18 2.39 -17.38
CA ASN A 51 -1.46 2.37 -18.09
C ASN A 51 -2.54 1.51 -17.42
N ILE A 52 -2.19 0.76 -16.38
CA ILE A 52 -3.09 -0.21 -15.74
C ILE A 52 -3.71 0.44 -14.50
N ARG A 53 -5.04 0.37 -14.38
CA ARG A 53 -5.81 0.75 -13.20
C ARG A 53 -6.45 -0.50 -12.63
N GLU A 54 -6.17 -0.81 -11.37
CA GLU A 54 -6.63 -2.03 -10.72
C GLU A 54 -7.28 -1.71 -9.37
N LEU A 55 -8.04 -2.67 -8.85
CA LEU A 55 -8.59 -2.65 -7.50
C LEU A 55 -7.84 -3.60 -6.59
N VAL A 56 -7.48 -3.12 -5.41
CA VAL A 56 -6.94 -3.94 -4.34
C VAL A 56 -7.86 -3.91 -3.14
N LEU A 57 -8.29 -5.08 -2.70
CA LEU A 57 -8.95 -5.28 -1.43
C LEU A 57 -7.90 -5.55 -0.34
N SER A 58 -8.10 -4.92 0.82
CA SER A 58 -7.25 -5.19 1.97
C SER A 58 -8.02 -5.11 3.28
N GLU A 59 -7.66 -5.95 4.24
CA GLU A 59 -8.32 -6.00 5.54
C GLU A 59 -7.83 -4.87 6.46
N LYS A 60 -8.77 -4.29 7.21
CA LYS A 60 -8.45 -3.35 8.31
C LYS A 60 -7.85 -4.07 9.51
N ASN A 61 -8.32 -5.28 9.79
CA ASN A 61 -8.04 -6.02 11.01
C ASN A 61 -7.26 -7.30 10.72
N CYS A 62 -5.94 -7.17 10.58
CA CYS A 62 -5.05 -8.30 10.45
C CYS A 62 -3.96 -8.30 11.51
N THR A 63 -3.32 -9.46 11.67
CA THR A 63 -2.26 -9.70 12.64
C THR A 63 -1.01 -8.86 12.36
N LEU A 64 -0.69 -8.62 11.09
CA LEU A 64 0.46 -7.85 10.63
C LEU A 64 0.02 -6.42 10.28
N LYS A 65 0.01 -5.55 11.29
CA LYS A 65 -0.30 -4.13 11.11
C LYS A 65 0.92 -3.37 10.57
N LEU A 66 0.75 -2.72 9.44
CA LEU A 66 1.78 -1.82 8.91
C LEU A 66 1.86 -0.54 9.74
N LYS A 67 3.09 -0.11 10.04
CA LYS A 67 3.34 1.12 10.79
C LYS A 67 3.26 2.38 9.93
N ASN A 68 3.42 2.24 8.62
CA ASN A 68 3.49 3.37 7.70
C ASN A 68 2.12 3.67 7.11
N LYS A 69 1.76 4.96 7.12
CA LYS A 69 0.53 5.44 6.49
C LYS A 69 0.68 5.44 4.97
N ILE A 70 -0.35 5.00 4.27
CA ILE A 70 -0.47 5.13 2.83
C ILE A 70 -1.36 6.32 2.51
N MET A 71 -0.92 7.14 1.56
CA MET A 71 -1.59 8.37 1.17
C MET A 71 -1.98 8.33 -0.29
N VAL A 72 -3.14 8.92 -0.60
CA VAL A 72 -3.58 9.15 -1.98
C VAL A 72 -2.58 10.07 -2.70
N GLY A 73 -2.30 9.79 -3.97
CA GLY A 73 -1.34 10.52 -4.80
C GLY A 73 0.12 10.09 -4.61
N GLN A 74 0.41 9.20 -3.66
CA GLN A 74 1.76 8.67 -3.43
C GLN A 74 1.97 7.32 -4.11
N LYS A 75 3.23 7.02 -4.39
CA LYS A 75 3.66 5.77 -5.02
C LYS A 75 4.31 4.84 -4.02
N TYR A 76 3.89 3.58 -4.01
CA TYR A 76 4.42 2.57 -3.10
C TYR A 76 4.80 1.30 -3.85
N PRO A 77 5.86 0.62 -3.41
CA PRO A 77 6.14 -0.73 -3.85
C PRO A 77 5.12 -1.68 -3.23
N LEU A 78 4.19 -2.20 -4.03
CA LEU A 78 3.13 -3.09 -3.55
C LEU A 78 3.32 -4.48 -4.13
N LYS A 79 3.16 -5.50 -3.27
CA LYS A 79 2.91 -6.87 -3.72
C LYS A 79 1.41 -7.05 -3.81
N ILE A 80 0.89 -7.19 -5.02
CA ILE A 80 -0.51 -7.50 -5.28
C ILE A 80 -0.60 -8.92 -5.79
N ASP A 81 -1.55 -9.69 -5.27
CA ASP A 81 -1.82 -11.06 -5.67
C ASP A 81 -3.26 -11.11 -6.22
N PRO A 82 -3.47 -11.62 -7.46
CA PRO A 82 -4.81 -11.68 -8.06
C PRO A 82 -5.71 -12.60 -7.24
N ILE A 83 -7.00 -12.29 -7.17
CA ILE A 83 -7.99 -13.19 -6.59
C ILE A 83 -8.36 -14.21 -7.68
N ASP A 84 -8.08 -15.50 -7.44
CA ASP A 84 -8.35 -16.58 -8.39
C ASP A 84 -9.85 -16.80 -8.69
N ALA A 85 -10.74 -16.16 -7.92
CA ALA A 85 -12.18 -16.23 -8.08
C ALA A 85 -12.71 -14.97 -8.80
N TYR A 86 -13.65 -15.19 -9.73
CA TYR A 86 -14.42 -14.12 -10.34
C TYR A 86 -15.15 -13.33 -9.25
N PHE A 87 -14.67 -12.12 -8.97
CA PHE A 87 -15.19 -11.26 -7.91
C PHE A 87 -16.30 -10.40 -8.52
N ASN A 88 -17.54 -10.66 -8.14
CA ASN A 88 -18.70 -10.01 -8.76
C ASN A 88 -19.30 -8.92 -7.87
N ASP A 89 -20.33 -8.23 -8.38
CA ASP A 89 -21.00 -7.14 -7.67
C ASP A 89 -21.55 -7.59 -6.30
N ASP A 90 -22.08 -8.82 -6.21
CA ASP A 90 -22.59 -9.38 -4.95
C ASP A 90 -21.48 -9.55 -3.91
N ASP A 91 -20.26 -9.90 -4.32
CA ASP A 91 -19.12 -10.04 -3.43
C ASP A 91 -18.68 -8.69 -2.87
N PHE A 92 -18.62 -7.64 -3.70
CA PHE A 92 -18.38 -6.27 -3.22
C PHE A 92 -19.44 -5.82 -2.22
N GLN A 93 -20.72 -6.10 -2.49
CA GLN A 93 -21.82 -5.79 -1.57
C GLN A 93 -21.70 -6.56 -0.25
N LYS A 94 -21.28 -7.83 -0.26
CA LYS A 94 -21.00 -8.60 0.98
C LYS A 94 -19.95 -7.93 1.86
N PHE A 95 -18.96 -7.26 1.27
CA PHE A 95 -17.94 -6.50 1.99
C PHE A 95 -18.35 -5.06 2.35
N GLY A 96 -19.56 -4.66 1.94
CA GLY A 96 -20.17 -3.36 2.25
C GLY A 96 -19.81 -2.24 1.26
N PHE A 97 -19.27 -2.58 0.10
CA PHE A 97 -19.01 -1.60 -0.97
C PHE A 97 -20.23 -1.50 -1.89
N ASN A 98 -20.67 -0.27 -2.20
CA ASN A 98 -21.73 -0.05 -3.17
C ASN A 98 -21.14 0.02 -4.59
N VAL A 99 -21.49 -0.94 -5.43
CA VAL A 99 -20.97 -1.06 -6.81
C VAL A 99 -21.73 -0.16 -7.79
N GLU A 100 -22.87 0.39 -7.38
CA GLU A 100 -23.63 1.35 -8.19
C GLU A 100 -22.92 2.70 -8.36
N ASP A 101 -21.83 2.94 -7.63
CA ASP A 101 -20.95 4.09 -7.85
C ASP A 101 -20.28 3.99 -9.23
N VAL A 102 -20.60 4.93 -10.12
CA VAL A 102 -20.18 4.97 -11.54
C VAL A 102 -18.65 4.84 -11.72
N ASP A 103 -17.85 5.29 -10.74
CA ASP A 103 -16.38 5.22 -10.77
C ASP A 103 -15.82 3.84 -10.39
N VAL A 104 -16.60 2.97 -9.76
CA VAL A 104 -16.19 1.64 -9.29
C VAL A 104 -16.56 0.56 -10.32
N LYS A 105 -17.70 0.70 -10.99
CA LYS A 105 -18.24 -0.29 -11.95
C LYS A 105 -17.29 -0.70 -13.09
N PRO A 106 -16.58 0.20 -13.79
CA PRO A 106 -15.61 -0.21 -14.83
C PRO A 106 -14.40 -0.96 -14.27
N LEU A 107 -14.14 -0.81 -12.96
CA LEU A 107 -13.02 -1.44 -12.28
C LEU A 107 -13.39 -2.80 -11.67
N THR A 108 -14.67 -3.03 -11.36
CA THR A 108 -15.20 -4.34 -10.93
C THR A 108 -15.36 -5.33 -12.09
N GLU A 109 -15.38 -4.84 -13.33
CA GLU A 109 -15.26 -5.68 -14.54
C GLU A 109 -13.81 -6.15 -14.81
N GLY A 110 -12.82 -5.63 -14.05
CA GLY A 110 -11.40 -5.97 -14.14
C GLY A 110 -10.96 -7.08 -13.18
N THR A 111 -9.64 -7.35 -13.13
CA THR A 111 -9.09 -8.32 -12.16
C THR A 111 -9.01 -7.65 -10.79
N VAL A 112 -9.56 -8.29 -9.76
CA VAL A 112 -9.45 -7.79 -8.39
C VAL A 112 -8.23 -8.45 -7.72
N TYR A 113 -7.48 -7.65 -6.97
CA TYR A 113 -6.28 -8.09 -6.27
C TYR A 113 -6.44 -7.98 -4.76
N THR A 114 -5.53 -8.64 -4.05
CA THR A 114 -5.31 -8.48 -2.62
C THR A 114 -3.89 -8.03 -2.35
N SER A 115 -3.66 -7.42 -1.18
CA SER A 115 -2.31 -7.12 -0.73
C SER A 115 -2.21 -7.09 0.79
N ASP A 116 -1.37 -7.97 1.33
CA ASP A 116 -0.94 -7.94 2.73
C ASP A 116 -0.08 -6.70 3.03
N SER A 117 0.55 -6.13 2.00
CA SER A 117 1.33 -4.89 2.11
C SER A 117 0.46 -3.64 2.24
N LEU A 118 -0.87 -3.82 2.22
CA LEU A 118 -1.88 -2.81 2.49
C LEU A 118 -2.70 -3.15 3.72
N CYS A 119 -2.25 -4.12 4.53
CA CYS A 119 -3.03 -4.60 5.64
C CYS A 119 -2.92 -3.70 6.87
N GLY A 120 -4.07 -3.40 7.49
CA GLY A 120 -4.14 -2.52 8.64
C GLY A 120 -3.68 -1.10 8.33
N LEU A 121 -3.93 -0.62 7.11
CA LEU A 121 -3.60 0.76 6.75
C LEU A 121 -4.28 1.74 7.70
N TYR A 122 -3.49 2.61 8.30
CA TYR A 122 -3.98 3.66 9.17
C TYR A 122 -4.15 4.94 8.36
N ILE A 123 -5.40 5.28 8.05
CA ILE A 123 -5.80 6.61 7.61
C ILE A 123 -6.18 7.34 8.90
N SER A 124 -5.48 8.42 9.27
CA SER A 124 -6.05 9.32 10.31
C SER A 124 -6.92 10.33 9.60
N GLU A 125 -8.18 10.40 10.03
CA GLU A 125 -9.10 11.49 9.72
C GLU A 125 -8.49 12.86 10.07
#